data_AF-T0LZC4-F1
#
_entry.id   AF-T0LZC4-F1
#
_cell.length_a   1.000
_cell.length_b   1.000
_cell.length_c   1.000
_cell.angle_alpha   90.00
_cell.angle_beta   90.00
_cell.angle_gamma   90.00
#
_symmetry.space_group_name_H-M   'P 1'
#
loop_
_entity.id
_entity.type
_entity.pdbx_description
1 polymer ?
#
loop_
_entity_poly.entity_id
_entity_poly.type
_entity_poly.pdbx_seq_one_letter_code
_entity_poly.pdbx_strand_id
1 'polypeptide(L)'
;MNLNEEWLMANSNGSFSSSTVSFANTRTYHGILVKSDQNSYNRYVILSKLYEEMIFSGKKYTPDTNYYPGTTWPDGFKYIQDYSCSPYPAVAFNMEGNAFKKSLIMDTDSDTVIIRYEFPEKVPERINLYPLLAFRNFNNTIKSPEKKFVSGEIDGYYTFASENFLLKISKVGHFIDKGYWYYNFIYPKEVERGTSSMEDLYMPGTISIENIKNPLDITVTTEEKPTGGFQEIMGKFKNRGKNSEKDP
;
A
#
# COMPACT_ATOMS: atom_id res chain seq x y z
N MET A 1 -7.40 21.49 -0.82
CA MET A 1 -7.03 20.09 -1.12
C MET A 1 -8.03 19.18 -0.41
N ASN A 2 -8.72 18.29 -1.13
CA ASN A 2 -9.61 17.31 -0.52
C ASN A 2 -8.85 16.02 -0.22
N LEU A 3 -8.39 15.85 1.02
CA LEU A 3 -7.55 14.71 1.43
C LEU A 3 -8.31 13.35 1.43
N ASN A 4 -9.64 13.40 1.35
CA ASN A 4 -10.52 12.23 1.25
C ASN A 4 -10.93 11.91 -0.20
N GLU A 5 -10.41 12.65 -1.19
CA GLU A 5 -10.57 12.27 -2.60
C GLU A 5 -9.95 10.89 -2.83
N GLU A 6 -10.69 10.02 -3.52
CA GLU A 6 -10.32 8.61 -3.74
C GLU A 6 -9.59 8.46 -5.07
N TRP A 7 -8.57 7.60 -5.09
CA TRP A 7 -7.88 7.18 -6.31
C TRP A 7 -8.00 5.66 -6.47
N LEU A 8 -7.97 5.21 -7.71
CA LEU A 8 -8.07 3.81 -8.11
C LEU A 8 -7.15 3.53 -9.29
N MET A 9 -6.31 2.52 -9.16
CA MET A 9 -5.43 2.01 -10.20
C MET A 9 -5.76 0.53 -10.42
N ALA A 10 -6.40 0.19 -11.54
CA ALA A 10 -6.82 -1.17 -11.85
C ALA A 10 -5.97 -1.79 -12.96
N ASN A 11 -5.73 -3.10 -12.88
CA ASN A 11 -5.13 -3.88 -13.95
C ASN A 11 -6.19 -4.49 -14.88
N SER A 12 -5.73 -5.17 -15.92
CA SER A 12 -6.61 -5.80 -16.93
C SER A 12 -7.39 -7.01 -16.39
N ASN A 13 -6.95 -7.57 -15.26
CA ASN A 13 -7.57 -8.72 -14.61
C ASN A 13 -8.61 -8.29 -13.55
N GLY A 14 -8.88 -6.98 -13.39
CA GLY A 14 -9.85 -6.48 -12.43
C GLY A 14 -9.36 -6.45 -10.98
N SER A 15 -8.09 -6.78 -10.73
CA SER A 15 -7.39 -6.44 -9.49
C SER A 15 -7.06 -4.95 -9.49
N PHE A 16 -6.86 -4.37 -8.30
CA PHE A 16 -6.61 -2.94 -8.19
C PHE A 16 -5.85 -2.54 -6.92
N SER A 17 -5.33 -1.32 -6.94
CA SER A 17 -4.90 -0.55 -5.78
C SER A 17 -5.82 0.66 -5.61
N SER A 18 -6.25 0.96 -4.38
CA SER A 18 -7.07 2.14 -4.12
C SER A 18 -6.92 2.65 -2.69
N SER A 19 -7.04 3.97 -2.53
CA SER A 19 -7.14 4.63 -1.23
C SER A 19 -7.61 6.08 -1.43
N THR A 20 -7.47 6.90 -0.40
CA THR A 20 -7.61 8.36 -0.50
C THR A 20 -6.27 9.03 -0.79
N VAL A 21 -6.26 10.32 -1.15
CA VAL A 21 -5.05 11.15 -1.30
C VAL A 21 -4.12 11.05 -0.08
N SER A 22 -4.66 10.95 1.13
CA SER A 22 -3.86 10.78 2.35
C SER A 22 -3.38 9.34 2.61
N PHE A 23 -3.65 8.41 1.68
CA PHE A 23 -3.52 6.96 1.87
C PHE A 23 -4.34 6.43 3.07
N ALA A 24 -5.27 7.21 3.62
CA ALA A 24 -6.19 6.75 4.65
C ALA A 24 -7.30 5.91 4.00
N ASN A 25 -7.40 4.64 4.40
CA ASN A 25 -8.46 3.76 3.92
C ASN A 25 -9.78 4.18 4.59
N THR A 26 -10.76 4.57 3.77
CA THR A 26 -12.08 5.01 4.24
C THR A 26 -13.17 3.97 4.01
N ARG A 27 -12.85 2.90 3.27
CA ARG A 27 -13.75 1.84 2.79
C ARG A 27 -13.11 0.48 2.97
N THR A 28 -13.93 -0.56 3.16
CA THR A 28 -13.44 -1.94 3.29
C THR A 28 -12.73 -2.45 2.04
N TYR A 29 -13.02 -1.90 0.87
CA TYR A 29 -12.36 -2.29 -0.38
C TYR A 29 -11.12 -1.45 -0.72
N HIS A 30 -10.74 -0.47 0.09
CA HIS A 30 -9.44 0.18 -0.07
C HIS A 30 -8.31 -0.77 0.34
N GLY A 31 -7.18 -0.67 -0.36
CA GLY A 31 -6.04 -1.54 -0.18
C GLY A 31 -4.92 -1.23 -1.16
N ILE A 32 -3.68 -1.46 -0.73
CA ILE A 32 -2.51 -1.38 -1.62
C ILE A 32 -2.59 -2.44 -2.71
N LEU A 33 -3.01 -3.66 -2.36
CA LEU A 33 -3.23 -4.74 -3.33
C LEU A 33 -4.54 -5.47 -3.03
N VAL A 34 -5.51 -5.25 -3.90
CA VAL A 34 -6.80 -5.96 -3.92
C VAL A 34 -6.81 -6.90 -5.13
N LYS A 35 -6.77 -8.20 -4.84
CA LYS A 35 -6.71 -9.26 -5.86
C LYS A 35 -8.12 -9.66 -6.31
N SER A 36 -8.36 -9.67 -7.60
CA SER A 36 -9.56 -10.25 -8.20
C SER A 36 -9.39 -11.75 -8.40
N ASP A 37 -10.34 -12.53 -7.88
CA ASP A 37 -10.45 -13.96 -8.17
C ASP A 37 -11.35 -14.16 -9.39
N GLN A 38 -10.74 -14.54 -10.51
CA GLN A 38 -11.44 -14.72 -11.79
C GLN A 38 -12.48 -15.85 -11.75
N ASN A 39 -12.34 -16.80 -10.83
CA ASN A 39 -13.25 -17.95 -10.76
C ASN A 39 -14.53 -17.64 -9.99
N SER A 40 -14.48 -16.74 -9.01
CA SER A 40 -15.60 -16.47 -8.11
C SER A 40 -16.17 -15.06 -8.22
N TYR A 41 -15.59 -14.21 -9.09
CA TYR A 41 -15.90 -12.77 -9.18
C TYR A 41 -15.74 -12.00 -7.86
N ASN A 42 -15.12 -12.63 -6.85
CA ASN A 42 -14.79 -11.99 -5.59
C ASN A 42 -13.49 -11.20 -5.71
N ARG A 43 -13.34 -10.25 -4.80
CA ARG A 43 -12.10 -9.51 -4.61
C ARG A 43 -11.66 -9.62 -3.18
N TYR A 44 -10.36 -9.73 -3.01
CA TYR A 44 -9.73 -9.93 -1.72
C TYR A 44 -8.72 -8.84 -1.46
N VAL A 45 -8.87 -8.11 -0.36
CA VAL A 45 -7.84 -7.19 0.13
C VAL A 45 -6.72 -8.05 0.69
N ILE A 46 -5.57 -8.07 0.01
CA ILE A 46 -4.41 -8.86 0.42
C ILE A 46 -3.55 -8.01 1.35
N LEU A 47 -3.06 -6.89 0.84
CA LEU A 47 -2.33 -5.87 1.58
C LEU A 47 -3.22 -4.64 1.74
N SER A 48 -3.74 -4.42 2.94
CA SER A 48 -4.57 -3.23 3.23
C SER A 48 -3.72 -1.97 3.18
N LYS A 49 -2.54 -2.03 3.81
CA LYS A 49 -1.67 -0.87 3.95
C LYS A 49 -0.22 -1.26 4.18
N LEU A 50 0.67 -0.30 3.99
CA LEU A 50 2.08 -0.36 4.36
C LEU A 50 2.29 0.83 5.28
N TYR A 51 2.38 0.60 6.58
CA TYR A 51 2.69 1.66 7.54
C TYR A 51 4.19 1.96 7.47
N GLU A 52 4.57 3.24 7.48
CA GLU A 52 5.96 3.66 7.36
C GLU A 52 6.41 4.54 8.54
N GLU A 53 7.59 4.25 9.09
CA GLU A 53 8.34 5.19 9.94
C GLU A 53 9.64 5.60 9.22
N MET A 54 9.84 6.89 9.01
CA MET A 54 11.06 7.47 8.44
C MET A 54 11.88 8.14 9.55
N ILE A 55 13.17 7.81 9.61
CA ILE A 55 14.08 8.34 10.63
C ILE A 55 14.98 9.40 9.98
N PHE A 56 14.88 10.65 10.42
CA PHE A 56 15.73 11.76 10.00
C PHE A 56 16.42 12.39 11.21
N SER A 57 17.76 12.39 11.23
CA SER A 57 18.54 12.97 12.34
C SER A 57 18.15 12.39 13.69
N GLY A 58 17.92 11.07 13.76
CA GLY A 58 17.44 10.36 14.95
C GLY A 58 15.97 10.59 15.33
N LYS A 59 15.22 11.49 14.67
CA LYS A 59 13.78 11.71 14.91
C LYS A 59 12.92 10.84 13.99
N LYS A 60 11.79 10.36 14.50
CA LYS A 60 10.82 9.55 13.75
C LYS A 60 9.70 10.42 13.17
N TYR A 61 9.35 10.16 11.92
CA TYR A 61 8.19 10.73 11.26
C TYR A 61 7.41 9.65 10.53
N THR A 62 6.13 9.87 10.28
CA THR A 62 5.30 8.93 9.53
C THR A 62 4.35 9.68 8.57
N PRO A 63 4.29 9.27 7.28
CA PRO A 63 3.27 9.76 6.35
C PRO A 63 1.92 9.10 6.56
N ASP A 64 1.85 8.10 7.43
CA ASP A 64 0.66 7.29 7.56
C ASP A 64 -0.50 8.07 8.20
N THR A 65 -1.71 7.74 7.77
CA THR A 65 -2.96 8.31 8.28
C THR A 65 -4.02 7.23 8.40
N ASN A 66 -4.53 7.00 9.59
CA ASN A 66 -5.64 6.06 9.80
C ASN A 66 -6.72 6.65 10.70
N TYR A 67 -7.94 6.16 10.52
CA TYR A 67 -9.06 6.48 11.39
C TYR A 67 -9.23 5.40 12.45
N TYR A 68 -9.36 5.83 13.69
CA TYR A 68 -9.66 5.01 14.86
C TYR A 68 -10.89 5.59 15.57
N PRO A 69 -11.52 4.87 16.52
CA PRO A 69 -12.63 5.41 17.28
C PRO A 69 -12.25 6.73 17.97
N GLY A 70 -12.88 7.82 17.55
CA GLY A 70 -12.68 9.15 18.14
C GLY A 70 -11.35 9.84 17.81
N THR A 71 -10.49 9.29 16.94
CA THR A 71 -9.22 9.93 16.60
C THR A 71 -8.71 9.55 15.21
N THR A 72 -7.90 10.42 14.62
CA THR A 72 -7.08 10.12 13.45
C THR A 72 -5.65 9.97 13.92
N TRP A 73 -5.06 8.79 13.75
CA TRP A 73 -3.70 8.50 14.14
C TRP A 73 -3.08 7.41 13.25
N PRO A 74 -1.78 7.47 12.90
CA PRO A 74 -0.99 8.69 12.88
C PRO A 74 -1.66 9.78 12.02
N ASP A 75 -1.17 11.02 12.12
CA ASP A 75 -1.76 12.20 11.48
C ASP A 75 -0.93 12.70 10.29
N GLY A 76 -0.31 11.77 9.55
CA GLY A 76 0.60 12.05 8.44
C GLY A 76 0.01 12.94 7.34
N PHE A 77 -1.32 12.99 7.22
CA PHE A 77 -2.06 13.88 6.34
C PHE A 77 -1.72 15.36 6.55
N LYS A 78 -1.29 15.76 7.75
CA LYS A 78 -0.86 17.12 8.06
C LYS A 78 0.42 17.53 7.32
N TYR A 79 1.21 16.56 6.86
CA TYR A 79 2.47 16.81 6.17
C TYR A 79 2.33 16.83 4.64
N ILE A 80 1.13 16.60 4.10
CA ILE A 80 0.90 16.61 2.64
C ILE A 80 0.99 18.04 2.11
N GLN A 81 1.83 18.25 1.12
CA GLN A 81 2.03 19.53 0.44
C GLN A 81 1.35 19.58 -0.92
N ASP A 82 1.38 18.46 -1.65
CA ASP A 82 0.83 18.38 -3.00
C ASP A 82 0.41 16.94 -3.34
N TYR A 83 -0.49 16.78 -4.31
CA TYR A 83 -0.87 15.48 -4.84
C TYR A 83 -1.22 15.54 -6.33
N SER A 84 -1.00 14.42 -7.01
CA SER A 84 -1.52 14.17 -8.35
C SER A 84 -2.03 12.74 -8.43
N CYS A 85 -3.16 12.54 -9.11
CA CYS A 85 -3.67 11.21 -9.44
C CYS A 85 -3.39 10.82 -10.90
N SER A 86 -2.79 11.71 -11.70
CA SER A 86 -2.49 11.47 -13.12
C SER A 86 -0.99 11.66 -13.39
N PRO A 87 -0.32 10.68 -14.03
CA PRO A 87 -0.84 9.41 -14.55
C PRO A 87 -0.99 8.30 -13.49
N TYR A 88 -0.57 8.55 -12.25
CA TYR A 88 -0.69 7.63 -11.12
C TYR A 88 -0.76 8.44 -9.81
N PRO A 89 -1.27 7.84 -8.71
CA PRO A 89 -1.25 8.46 -7.39
C PRO A 89 0.17 8.80 -6.95
N ALA A 90 0.42 10.08 -6.74
CA ALA A 90 1.67 10.64 -6.24
C ALA A 90 1.37 11.73 -5.22
N VAL A 91 1.99 11.66 -4.05
CA VAL A 91 1.77 12.59 -2.95
C VAL A 91 3.11 13.09 -2.44
N ALA A 92 3.26 14.40 -2.38
CA ALA A 92 4.43 15.07 -1.84
C ALA A 92 4.19 15.41 -0.36
N PHE A 93 5.15 15.05 0.48
CA PHE A 93 5.15 15.30 1.91
C PHE A 93 6.30 16.23 2.30
N ASN A 94 6.09 17.03 3.33
CA ASN A 94 7.15 17.77 4.02
C ASN A 94 6.98 17.60 5.53
N MET A 95 7.87 16.82 6.15
CA MET A 95 7.87 16.53 7.57
C MET A 95 8.95 17.36 8.26
N GLU A 96 8.57 18.56 8.71
CA GLU A 96 9.48 19.50 9.40
C GLU A 96 10.76 19.79 8.61
N GLY A 97 10.64 20.05 7.31
CA GLY A 97 11.76 20.30 6.40
C GLY A 97 12.31 19.06 5.71
N ASN A 98 11.80 17.86 6.00
CA ASN A 98 12.19 16.64 5.27
C ASN A 98 11.18 16.38 4.15
N ALA A 99 11.50 16.85 2.94
CA ALA A 99 10.66 16.66 1.76
C ALA A 99 10.87 15.29 1.11
N PHE A 100 9.77 14.62 0.73
CA PHE A 100 9.80 13.42 -0.10
C PHE A 100 8.49 13.22 -0.86
N LYS A 101 8.52 12.38 -1.88
CA LYS A 101 7.35 12.01 -2.68
C LYS A 101 7.11 10.51 -2.60
N LYS A 102 5.88 10.11 -2.33
CA LYS A 102 5.39 8.72 -2.39
C LYS A 102 4.52 8.58 -3.63
N SER A 103 4.82 7.60 -4.48
CA SER A 103 4.01 7.26 -5.66
C SER A 103 3.66 5.79 -5.66
N LEU A 104 2.53 5.44 -6.29
CA LEU A 104 2.10 4.05 -6.41
C LEU A 104 1.65 3.77 -7.85
N ILE A 105 2.13 2.68 -8.43
CA ILE A 105 1.69 2.22 -9.75
C ILE A 105 1.38 0.72 -9.70
N MET A 106 0.31 0.29 -10.38
CA MET A 106 -0.04 -1.12 -10.51
C MET A 106 0.25 -1.58 -11.94
N ASP A 107 0.90 -2.74 -12.11
CA ASP A 107 1.10 -3.31 -13.44
C ASP A 107 -0.24 -3.53 -14.14
N THR A 108 -0.28 -3.25 -15.43
CA THR A 108 -1.46 -3.43 -16.26
C THR A 108 -1.79 -4.91 -16.48
N ASP A 109 -0.78 -5.78 -16.45
CA ASP A 109 -0.91 -7.18 -16.88
C ASP A 109 -0.83 -8.18 -15.73
N SER A 110 -0.56 -7.72 -14.50
CA SER A 110 -0.31 -8.60 -13.36
C SER A 110 -0.77 -7.99 -12.04
N ASP A 111 -0.92 -8.82 -11.01
CA ASP A 111 -1.26 -8.39 -9.64
C ASP A 111 0.00 -7.93 -8.90
N THR A 112 0.70 -6.96 -9.51
CA THR A 112 1.94 -6.36 -9.01
C THR A 112 1.77 -4.86 -8.85
N VAL A 113 2.18 -4.34 -7.70
CA VAL A 113 2.17 -2.91 -7.35
C VAL A 113 3.60 -2.50 -6.99
N ILE A 114 4.03 -1.35 -7.50
CA ILE A 114 5.30 -0.73 -7.10
C ILE A 114 4.99 0.56 -6.35
N ILE A 115 5.48 0.65 -5.12
CA ILE A 115 5.47 1.85 -4.30
C ILE A 115 6.85 2.48 -4.39
N ARG A 116 6.92 3.73 -4.85
CA ARG A 116 8.16 4.48 -5.04
C ARG A 116 8.26 5.62 -4.05
N TYR A 117 9.41 5.74 -3.40
CA TYR A 117 9.78 6.89 -2.59
C TYR A 117 10.93 7.65 -3.26
N GLU A 118 10.78 8.96 -3.38
CA GLU A 118 11.77 9.88 -3.93
C GLU A 118 12.11 10.94 -2.90
N PHE A 119 13.40 11.10 -2.60
CA PHE A 119 13.91 12.01 -1.57
C PHE A 119 14.71 13.14 -2.25
N PRO A 120 14.08 14.26 -2.64
CA PRO A 120 14.74 15.32 -3.41
C PRO A 120 15.87 16.01 -2.65
N GLU A 121 15.79 16.10 -1.33
CA GLU A 121 16.74 16.86 -0.51
C GLU A 121 17.60 15.95 0.37
N LYS A 122 16.96 15.14 1.22
CA LYS A 122 17.64 14.28 2.19
C LYS A 122 17.01 12.90 2.21
N VAL A 123 17.84 11.87 2.07
CA VAL A 123 17.44 10.48 2.30
C VAL A 123 17.41 10.22 3.82
N PRO A 124 16.37 9.57 4.36
CA PRO A 124 16.34 9.21 5.79
C PRO A 124 17.47 8.24 6.15
N GLU A 125 17.87 8.23 7.42
CA GLU A 125 18.86 7.29 7.96
C GLU A 125 18.33 5.87 8.01
N ARG A 126 17.02 5.74 8.23
CA ARG A 126 16.33 4.46 8.23
C ARG A 126 14.87 4.62 7.85
N ILE A 127 14.32 3.64 7.16
CA ILE A 127 12.88 3.46 6.97
C ILE A 127 12.48 2.10 7.53
N ASN A 128 11.47 2.10 8.38
CA ASN A 128 10.80 0.89 8.81
C ASN A 128 9.47 0.78 8.08
N LEU A 129 9.26 -0.34 7.40
CA LEU A 129 7.99 -0.66 6.74
C LEU A 129 7.27 -1.77 7.53
N TYR A 130 5.99 -1.57 7.77
CA TYR A 130 5.12 -2.46 8.52
C TYR A 130 3.94 -2.87 7.62
N PRO A 131 4.01 -4.02 6.94
CA PRO A 131 2.91 -4.53 6.13
C PRO A 131 1.68 -4.79 7.00
N LEU A 132 0.52 -4.26 6.64
CA LEU A 132 -0.75 -4.49 7.31
C LEU A 132 -1.63 -5.40 6.45
N LEU A 133 -1.64 -6.68 6.81
CA LEU A 133 -2.23 -7.79 6.08
C LEU A 133 -3.70 -7.95 6.44
N ALA A 134 -4.53 -8.21 5.42
CA ALA A 134 -5.97 -8.41 5.58
C ALA A 134 -6.41 -9.82 5.11
N PHE A 135 -6.01 -10.24 3.92
CA PHE A 135 -6.35 -11.55 3.33
C PHE A 135 -7.84 -11.91 3.44
N ARG A 136 -8.72 -10.98 3.09
CA ARG A 136 -10.17 -11.11 3.27
C ARG A 136 -10.96 -10.57 2.10
N ASN A 137 -12.19 -11.02 1.97
CA ASN A 137 -13.13 -10.46 1.00
C ASN A 137 -13.30 -8.95 1.23
N PHE A 138 -13.29 -8.18 0.16
CA PHE A 138 -13.33 -6.71 0.21
C PHE A 138 -14.65 -6.11 0.77
N ASN A 139 -15.71 -6.91 0.92
CA ASN A 139 -16.98 -6.52 1.54
C ASN A 139 -17.04 -6.81 3.05
N ASN A 140 -16.02 -7.51 3.59
CA ASN A 140 -15.97 -7.91 4.99
C ASN A 140 -14.85 -7.17 5.72
N THR A 141 -14.79 -7.36 7.03
CA THR A 141 -13.68 -6.99 7.91
C THR A 141 -13.17 -8.26 8.60
N ILE A 142 -11.92 -8.26 9.05
CA ILE A 142 -11.40 -9.31 9.93
C ILE A 142 -11.22 -8.80 11.36
N LYS A 143 -11.22 -9.73 12.31
CA LYS A 143 -10.88 -9.49 13.71
C LYS A 143 -9.79 -10.42 14.20
N SER A 144 -9.03 -9.97 15.19
CA SER A 144 -8.08 -10.86 15.85
C SER A 144 -8.81 -11.90 16.71
N PRO A 145 -8.41 -13.19 16.74
CA PRO A 145 -7.38 -13.84 15.94
C PRO A 145 -7.98 -14.76 14.84
N GLU A 146 -8.89 -14.25 14.00
CA GLU A 146 -9.66 -15.04 13.03
C GLU A 146 -8.82 -15.77 11.98
N LYS A 147 -7.59 -15.29 11.70
CA LYS A 147 -6.71 -15.84 10.66
C LYS A 147 -5.34 -16.20 11.19
N LYS A 148 -4.75 -17.22 10.57
CA LYS A 148 -3.35 -17.61 10.73
C LYS A 148 -2.52 -17.06 9.59
N PHE A 149 -1.33 -16.59 9.91
CA PHE A 149 -0.39 -16.01 8.96
C PHE A 149 0.95 -16.72 9.08
N VAL A 150 1.60 -16.92 7.94
CA VAL A 150 2.92 -17.52 7.87
C VAL A 150 3.84 -16.59 7.11
N SER A 151 4.99 -16.29 7.69
CA SER A 151 6.06 -15.50 7.06
C SER A 151 7.14 -16.43 6.49
N GLY A 152 7.75 -16.01 5.39
CA GLY A 152 8.85 -16.74 4.75
C GLY A 152 9.68 -15.84 3.84
N GLU A 153 10.58 -16.46 3.09
CA GLU A 153 11.40 -15.78 2.09
C GLU A 153 11.58 -16.70 0.86
N ILE A 154 11.39 -16.15 -0.34
CA ILE A 154 11.55 -16.86 -1.61
C ILE A 154 12.13 -15.88 -2.64
N ASP A 155 13.21 -16.26 -3.33
CA ASP A 155 13.77 -15.56 -4.51
C ASP A 155 13.98 -14.05 -4.33
N GLY A 156 14.46 -13.60 -3.16
CA GLY A 156 14.67 -12.18 -2.88
C GLY A 156 13.39 -11.41 -2.51
N TYR A 157 12.34 -12.11 -2.08
CA TYR A 157 11.10 -11.54 -1.56
C TYR A 157 10.79 -12.10 -0.18
N TYR A 158 10.31 -11.24 0.71
CA TYR A 158 9.59 -11.67 1.90
C TYR A 158 8.20 -12.12 1.52
N THR A 159 7.78 -13.27 2.03
CA THR A 159 6.49 -13.87 1.73
C THR A 159 5.58 -13.86 2.95
N PHE A 160 4.30 -13.62 2.72
CA PHE A 160 3.26 -13.67 3.74
C PHE A 160 2.08 -14.46 3.19
N ALA A 161 1.71 -15.53 3.88
CA ALA A 161 0.66 -16.43 3.43
C ALA A 161 -0.47 -16.52 4.45
N SER A 162 -1.70 -16.62 3.95
CA SER A 162 -2.88 -16.97 4.73
C SER A 162 -3.87 -17.68 3.80
N GLU A 163 -4.39 -18.83 4.24
CA GLU A 163 -5.28 -19.68 3.44
C GLU A 163 -4.67 -19.98 2.05
N ASN A 164 -5.35 -19.58 0.98
CA ASN A 164 -4.95 -19.86 -0.41
C ASN A 164 -4.19 -18.70 -1.06
N PHE A 165 -3.78 -17.70 -0.29
CA PHE A 165 -3.15 -16.50 -0.80
C PHE A 165 -1.70 -16.39 -0.35
N LEU A 166 -0.87 -15.91 -1.27
CA LEU A 166 0.54 -15.61 -1.04
C LEU A 166 0.81 -14.17 -1.49
N LEU A 167 1.31 -13.35 -0.57
CA LEU A 167 1.84 -12.02 -0.84
C LEU A 167 3.37 -12.08 -0.84
N LYS A 168 4.00 -11.38 -1.77
CA LYS A 168 5.45 -11.17 -1.83
C LYS A 168 5.76 -9.68 -1.77
N ILE A 169 6.73 -9.30 -0.94
CA ILE A 169 7.28 -7.94 -0.86
C ILE A 169 8.79 -8.00 -1.11
N SER A 170 9.32 -7.14 -1.99
CA SER A 170 10.74 -7.16 -2.35
C SER A 170 11.64 -7.00 -1.11
N LYS A 171 12.70 -7.79 -1.05
CA LYS A 171 13.70 -7.75 0.03
C LYS A 171 14.62 -6.55 -0.14
N VAL A 172 14.16 -5.39 0.34
CA VAL A 172 14.89 -4.10 0.28
C VAL A 172 15.64 -3.77 1.57
N GLY A 173 15.46 -4.56 2.63
CA GLY A 173 16.04 -4.35 3.95
C GLY A 173 16.07 -5.65 4.75
N HIS A 174 16.25 -5.55 6.06
CA HIS A 174 16.23 -6.69 6.98
C HIS A 174 14.83 -6.86 7.60
N PHE A 175 14.24 -8.04 7.44
CA PHE A 175 12.96 -8.38 8.05
C PHE A 175 13.14 -8.91 9.48
N ILE A 176 12.39 -8.31 10.41
CA ILE A 176 12.33 -8.70 11.80
C ILE A 176 10.93 -9.26 12.06
N ASP A 177 10.86 -10.58 12.17
CA ASP A 177 9.61 -11.30 12.46
C ASP A 177 9.21 -11.09 13.93
N LYS A 178 8.00 -10.58 14.17
CA LYS A 178 7.47 -10.35 15.53
C LYS A 178 6.00 -10.71 15.67
N GLY A 179 5.19 -10.50 14.64
CA GLY A 179 3.75 -10.78 14.62
C GLY A 179 2.92 -10.00 15.65
N TYR A 180 2.20 -8.96 15.21
CA TYR A 180 1.24 -8.23 16.04
C TYR A 180 -0.06 -7.96 15.30
N TRP A 181 -1.16 -7.88 16.04
CA TRP A 181 -2.42 -7.32 15.54
C TRP A 181 -2.50 -5.83 15.87
N TYR A 182 -2.85 -5.04 14.86
CA TYR A 182 -3.28 -3.66 15.02
C TYR A 182 -4.80 -3.64 15.06
N TYR A 183 -5.37 -3.01 16.07
CA TYR A 183 -6.80 -3.14 16.38
C TYR A 183 -7.60 -1.91 15.98
N ASN A 184 -8.87 -2.13 15.62
CA ASN A 184 -9.89 -1.09 15.55
C ASN A 184 -9.67 0.01 14.51
N PHE A 185 -9.07 -0.30 13.35
CA PHE A 185 -9.17 0.60 12.20
C PHE A 185 -10.64 0.84 11.87
N ILE A 186 -10.99 2.07 11.53
CA ILE A 186 -12.34 2.47 11.14
C ILE A 186 -12.35 2.87 9.66
N TYR A 187 -13.37 2.42 8.95
CA TYR A 187 -13.70 2.83 7.59
C TYR A 187 -14.90 3.79 7.63
N PRO A 188 -14.69 5.12 7.63
CA PRO A 188 -15.77 6.08 7.86
C PRO A 188 -16.92 5.98 6.85
N LYS A 189 -16.64 5.61 5.59
CA LYS A 189 -17.69 5.42 4.58
C LYS A 189 -18.53 4.18 4.82
N GLU A 190 -18.00 3.15 5.46
CA GLU A 190 -18.80 1.99 5.88
C GLU A 190 -19.58 2.29 7.17
N VAL A 191 -19.06 3.16 8.05
CA VAL A 191 -19.85 3.71 9.18
C VAL A 191 -21.08 4.46 8.66
N GLU A 192 -20.89 5.36 7.69
CA GLU A 192 -21.99 6.10 7.04
C GLU A 192 -23.06 5.17 6.42
N ARG A 193 -22.65 3.97 5.97
CA ARG A 193 -23.52 2.97 5.33
C ARG A 193 -24.17 1.99 6.32
N GLY A 194 -23.75 1.97 7.58
CA GLY A 194 -24.21 1.01 8.58
C GLY A 194 -23.73 -0.43 8.30
N THR A 195 -22.60 -0.59 7.61
CA THR A 195 -21.99 -1.89 7.26
C THR A 195 -20.78 -2.19 8.16
N SER A 196 -20.13 -3.34 7.97
CA SER A 196 -18.92 -3.71 8.70
C SER A 196 -17.81 -2.67 8.48
N SER A 197 -17.54 -1.86 9.51
CA SER A 197 -16.71 -0.67 9.40
C SER A 197 -15.46 -0.68 10.27
N MET A 198 -15.32 -1.68 11.16
CA MET A 198 -14.20 -1.76 12.11
C MET A 198 -13.39 -3.03 11.88
N GLU A 199 -12.08 -2.89 11.75
CA GLU A 199 -11.20 -3.98 11.35
C GLU A 199 -9.93 -4.04 12.23
N ASP A 200 -9.43 -5.24 12.46
CA ASP A 200 -8.07 -5.46 12.95
C ASP A 200 -7.19 -5.93 11.79
N LEU A 201 -5.93 -5.50 11.72
CA LEU A 201 -4.99 -5.90 10.65
C LEU A 201 -3.79 -6.60 11.26
N TYR A 202 -3.30 -7.64 10.59
CA TYR A 202 -2.13 -8.37 11.05
C TYR A 202 -0.84 -7.77 10.49
N MET A 203 0.10 -7.46 11.37
CA MET A 203 1.44 -6.98 11.04
C MET A 203 2.45 -8.10 11.32
N PRO A 204 2.99 -8.77 10.29
CA PRO A 204 3.85 -9.93 10.46
C PRO A 204 5.21 -9.55 11.06
N GLY A 205 5.71 -8.38 10.73
CA GLY A 205 7.01 -7.90 11.18
C GLY A 205 7.40 -6.60 10.49
N THR A 206 8.63 -6.20 10.71
CA THR A 206 9.16 -4.92 10.21
C THR A 206 10.25 -5.17 9.19
N ILE A 207 10.18 -4.50 8.04
CA ILE A 207 11.29 -4.42 7.07
C ILE A 207 12.07 -3.14 7.37
N SER A 208 13.26 -3.28 7.95
CA SER A 208 14.16 -2.18 8.33
C SER A 208 15.19 -1.93 7.24
N ILE A 209 15.24 -0.71 6.71
CA ILE A 209 16.09 -0.31 5.57
C ILE A 209 17.00 0.84 6.02
N GLU A 210 18.32 0.66 5.98
CA GLU A 210 19.31 1.70 6.35
C GLU A 210 20.06 2.25 5.13
N ASN A 211 20.48 1.39 4.20
CA ASN A 211 21.16 1.79 2.96
C ASN A 211 20.15 2.15 1.86
N ILE A 212 19.38 3.19 2.09
CA ILE A 212 18.23 3.56 1.25
C ILE A 212 18.70 4.11 -0.10
N LYS A 213 18.24 3.47 -1.17
CA LYS A 213 18.40 3.97 -2.55
C LYS A 213 17.44 5.11 -2.82
N ASN A 214 17.79 5.99 -3.74
CA ASN A 214 16.92 7.06 -4.20
C ASN A 214 16.86 7.06 -5.74
N PRO A 215 15.72 6.68 -6.36
CA PRO A 215 14.46 6.28 -5.72
C PRO A 215 14.57 4.94 -4.97
N LEU A 216 13.72 4.77 -3.95
CA LEU A 216 13.46 3.48 -3.30
C LEU A 216 12.16 2.90 -3.86
N ASP A 217 12.25 1.74 -4.52
CA ASP A 217 11.10 1.01 -5.05
C ASP A 217 10.80 -0.23 -4.22
N ILE A 218 9.55 -0.38 -3.80
CA ILE A 218 9.02 -1.55 -3.12
C ILE A 218 8.05 -2.26 -4.05
N THR A 219 8.38 -3.49 -4.44
CA THR A 219 7.51 -4.33 -5.25
C THR A 219 6.65 -5.19 -4.32
N VAL A 220 5.34 -5.13 -4.50
CA VAL A 220 4.33 -5.92 -3.81
C VAL A 220 3.59 -6.74 -4.87
N THR A 221 3.53 -8.07 -4.73
CA THR A 221 2.92 -8.92 -5.77
C THR A 221 2.30 -10.18 -5.21
N THR A 222 1.28 -10.71 -5.90
CA THR A 222 0.80 -12.08 -5.70
C THR A 222 1.21 -13.03 -6.83
N GLU A 223 2.04 -12.57 -7.75
CA GLU A 223 2.49 -13.35 -8.90
C GLU A 223 3.59 -14.36 -8.51
N GLU A 224 3.70 -15.44 -9.30
CA GLU A 224 4.82 -16.36 -9.20
C GLU A 224 6.14 -15.66 -9.52
N LYS A 225 6.15 -14.84 -10.57
CA LYS A 225 7.30 -14.06 -11.03
C LYS A 225 6.97 -12.57 -11.05
N PRO A 226 7.82 -11.70 -10.47
CA PRO A 226 7.66 -10.26 -10.53
C PRO A 226 7.71 -9.74 -11.98
N THR A 227 6.93 -8.72 -12.30
CA THR A 227 6.67 -8.29 -13.69
C THR A 227 7.35 -6.98 -14.12
N GLY A 228 8.59 -6.75 -13.66
CA GLY A 228 9.41 -5.62 -14.09
C GLY A 228 9.45 -4.45 -13.09
N GLY A 229 10.15 -3.38 -13.46
CA GLY A 229 10.39 -2.21 -12.59
C GLY A 229 9.43 -1.04 -12.84
N PHE A 230 9.50 0.00 -12.00
CA PHE A 230 8.59 1.16 -12.06
C PHE A 230 8.55 1.83 -13.45
N GLN A 231 9.71 2.01 -14.09
CA GLN A 231 9.81 2.65 -15.40
C GLN A 231 9.20 1.80 -16.52
N GLU A 232 9.34 0.48 -16.43
CA GLU A 232 8.76 -0.46 -17.39
C GLU A 232 7.23 -0.43 -17.30
N ILE A 233 6.68 -0.55 -16.09
CA ILE A 233 5.23 -0.45 -15.86
C ILE A 233 4.71 0.92 -16.31
N MET A 234 5.40 2.01 -15.98
CA MET A 234 5.01 3.35 -16.42
C MET A 234 5.03 3.49 -17.96
N GLY A 235 5.97 2.82 -18.64
CA GLY A 235 6.00 2.72 -20.09
C GLY A 235 4.73 2.09 -20.68
N LYS A 236 4.24 1.00 -20.05
CA LYS A 236 2.98 0.35 -20.44
C LYS A 236 1.77 1.29 -20.36
N PHE A 237 1.65 2.08 -19.28
CA PHE A 237 0.57 3.07 -19.14
C PHE A 237 0.58 4.13 -20.23
N LYS A 238 1.76 4.70 -20.53
CA LYS A 238 1.90 5.72 -21.58
C LYS A 238 1.53 5.19 -22.96
N ASN A 239 1.80 3.91 -23.23
CA ASN A 239 1.48 3.28 -24.51
C ASN A 239 -0.02 2.96 -24.64
N ARG A 240 -0.70 2.63 -23.53
CA ARG A 240 -2.17 2.44 -23.51
C ARG A 240 -2.93 3.70 -23.91
N GLY A 241 -2.59 4.84 -23.31
CA GLY A 241 -3.27 6.12 -23.61
C GLY A 241 -3.13 6.54 -25.07
N LYS A 242 -2.01 6.20 -25.73
CA LYS A 242 -1.78 6.47 -27.16
C LYS A 242 -2.56 5.55 -28.11
N ASN A 243 -2.95 4.36 -27.65
CA ASN A 243 -3.73 3.42 -28.45
C ASN A 243 -5.23 3.69 -28.32
N SER A 244 -5.71 4.22 -27.19
CA SER A 244 -7.11 4.64 -27.02
C SER A 244 -7.49 5.91 -27.79
N GLU A 245 -6.52 6.74 -28.18
CA GLU A 245 -6.74 7.91 -29.05
C GLU A 245 -6.76 7.56 -30.56
N LYS A 246 -6.58 6.28 -30.91
CA LYS A 246 -6.54 5.80 -32.30
C LYS A 246 -7.76 4.98 -32.74
N ASP A 247 -8.73 4.78 -31.85
CA ASP A 247 -10.00 4.16 -32.21
C ASP A 247 -11.05 5.27 -32.46
N PRO A 248 -11.60 5.39 -33.69
CA PRO A 248 -12.59 6.40 -34.07
C PRO A 248 -13.98 6.18 -33.47
#